data_AF-A0A838HRV7-F1
#
_entry.id   AF-A0A838HRV7-F1
#
_cell.length_a   1.000
_cell.length_b   1.000
_cell.length_c   1.000
_cell.angle_alpha   90.00
_cell.angle_beta   90.00
_cell.angle_gamma   90.00
#
_symmetry.space_group_name_H-M   'P 1'
#
loop_
_entity.id
_entity.type
_entity.pdbx_description
1 polymer ?
#
loop_
_entity_poly.entity_id
_entity_poly.type
_entity_poly.pdbx_seq_one_letter_code
_entity_poly.pdbx_strand_id
1 'polypeptide(L)'
;MDTERPAVHYQHVDGVTTGMDVIWTFEPEGDGTVVRIVHDWKGGPAWPLPGPARRIVADRIIGPVFIHHVASRTLAGIRAHVEGEGR
;
A
#
# COMPACT_ATOMS: atom_id res chain seq x y z
N MET A 1 17.04 0.57 -10.62
CA MET A 1 16.20 -0.45 -9.95
C MET A 1 17.14 -1.56 -9.53
N ASP A 2 17.13 -1.94 -8.25
CA ASP A 2 17.85 -3.13 -7.78
C ASP A 2 17.13 -4.35 -8.37
N THR A 3 17.72 -4.97 -9.40
CA THR A 3 17.11 -6.11 -10.10
C THR A 3 17.20 -7.41 -9.30
N GLU A 4 17.94 -7.42 -8.19
CA GLU A 4 18.13 -8.61 -7.36
C GLU A 4 17.02 -8.78 -6.31
N ARG A 5 16.24 -7.73 -6.03
CA ARG A 5 15.11 -7.78 -5.10
C ARG A 5 13.79 -7.63 -5.84
N PRO A 6 12.93 -8.67 -5.86
CA PRO A 6 11.62 -8.59 -6.48
C PRO A 6 10.79 -7.48 -5.83
N ALA A 7 10.30 -6.56 -6.66
CA ALA A 7 9.45 -5.48 -6.21
C ALA A 7 8.41 -5.11 -7.27
N VAL A 8 7.22 -4.72 -6.82
CA VAL A 8 6.16 -4.16 -7.68
C VAL A 8 6.01 -2.70 -7.32
N HIS A 9 6.18 -1.83 -8.32
CA HIS A 9 6.04 -0.39 -8.19
C HIS A 9 4.85 0.07 -9.03
N TYR A 10 3.93 0.81 -8.43
CA TYR A 10 2.86 1.46 -9.17
C TYR A 10 2.45 2.78 -8.53
N GLN A 11 1.81 3.64 -9.33
CA GLN A 11 1.25 4.91 -8.90
C GLN A 11 -0.25 4.90 -9.15
N HIS A 12 -1.03 5.43 -8.21
CA HIS A 12 -2.44 5.68 -8.45
C HIS A 12 -2.62 6.83 -9.45
N VAL A 13 -3.18 6.53 -10.61
CA VAL A 13 -3.41 7.51 -11.68
C VAL A 13 -4.78 8.19 -11.60
N ASP A 14 -5.72 7.63 -10.81
CA ASP A 14 -7.07 8.16 -10.63
C ASP A 14 -7.64 7.76 -9.27
N GLY A 15 -8.75 8.39 -8.87
CA GLY A 15 -9.48 8.16 -7.64
C GLY A 15 -8.97 8.97 -6.44
N VAL A 16 -9.46 8.59 -5.27
CA VAL A 16 -9.25 9.35 -4.03
C VAL A 16 -7.78 9.45 -3.65
N THR A 17 -6.98 8.42 -3.92
CA THR A 17 -5.54 8.34 -3.61
C THR A 17 -4.64 8.68 -4.80
N THR A 18 -5.14 9.45 -5.79
CA THR A 18 -4.36 9.85 -6.99
C THR A 18 -3.02 10.49 -6.61
N GLY A 19 -1.96 10.08 -7.29
CA GLY A 19 -0.59 10.54 -7.07
C GLY A 19 0.13 9.84 -5.92
N MET A 20 -0.50 8.88 -5.24
CA MET A 20 0.15 8.04 -4.24
C MET A 20 1.00 6.96 -4.94
N ASP A 21 2.24 6.84 -4.51
CA ASP A 21 3.18 5.79 -4.91
C ASP A 21 3.02 4.58 -3.98
N VAL A 22 3.01 3.39 -4.56
CA VAL A 22 2.92 2.13 -3.83
C VAL A 22 4.05 1.21 -4.24
N ILE A 23 4.70 0.63 -3.24
CA ILE A 23 5.80 -0.32 -3.43
C ILE A 23 5.51 -1.59 -2.65
N TRP A 24 5.56 -2.71 -3.34
CA TRP A 24 5.59 -4.04 -2.74
C TRP A 24 7.02 -4.58 -2.78
N THR A 25 7.51 -5.10 -1.66
CA THR A 25 8.81 -5.78 -1.57
C THR A 25 8.61 -7.20 -1.06
N PHE A 26 9.40 -8.12 -1.62
CA PHE A 26 9.39 -9.54 -1.28
C PHE A 26 10.78 -9.96 -0.86
N GLU A 27 10.92 -10.40 0.39
CA GLU A 27 12.21 -10.79 0.97
C GLU A 27 12.12 -12.24 1.48
N PRO A 28 13.03 -13.15 1.07
CA PRO A 28 13.07 -14.51 1.64
C PRO A 28 13.32 -14.46 3.15
N GLU A 29 12.54 -15.22 3.92
CA GLU A 29 12.73 -15.38 5.37
C GLU A 29 12.45 -16.84 5.77
N GLY A 30 13.52 -17.60 6.01
CA GLY A 30 13.42 -19.04 6.27
C GLY A 30 12.75 -19.78 5.11
N ASP A 31 11.75 -20.59 5.43
CA ASP A 31 10.92 -21.32 4.45
C ASP A 31 9.78 -20.46 3.88
N GLY A 32 9.76 -19.16 4.18
CA GLY A 32 8.69 -18.23 3.81
C GLY A 32 9.20 -16.99 3.08
N THR A 33 8.29 -16.02 2.90
CA THR A 33 8.59 -14.73 2.28
C THR A 33 7.91 -13.63 3.07
N VAL A 34 8.69 -12.63 3.48
CA VAL A 34 8.16 -11.39 4.05
C VAL A 34 7.69 -10.52 2.90
N VAL A 35 6.39 -10.25 2.90
CA VAL A 35 5.76 -9.31 1.96
C VAL A 35 5.47 -8.02 2.69
N ARG A 36 6.00 -6.91 2.18
CA ARG A 36 5.75 -5.57 2.71
C ARG A 36 5.19 -4.68 1.63
N ILE A 37 4.20 -3.87 2.00
CA ILE A 37 3.59 -2.84 1.15
C ILE A 37 3.78 -1.48 1.80
N VAL A 38 4.36 -0.54 1.05
CA VAL A 38 4.58 0.84 1.49
C VAL A 38 3.76 1.77 0.59
N HIS A 39 3.06 2.72 1.21
CA HIS A 39 2.35 3.78 0.52
C HIS A 39 3.02 5.11 0.87
N ASP A 40 3.48 5.83 -0.13
CA ASP A 40 4.00 7.18 0.01
C ASP A 40 3.13 8.13 -0.80
N TRP A 41 2.74 9.26 -0.22
CA TRP A 41 1.93 10.26 -0.90
C TRP A 41 2.57 11.64 -0.75
N LYS A 42 3.57 11.89 -1.61
CA LYS A 42 4.29 13.16 -1.64
C LYS A 42 3.34 14.32 -1.93
N GLY A 43 3.24 15.25 -0.97
CA GLY A 43 2.35 16.43 -1.06
C GLY A 43 0.89 16.18 -0.68
N GLY A 44 0.53 14.92 -0.40
CA GLY A 44 -0.82 14.51 -0.03
C GLY A 44 -1.87 14.82 -1.11
N PRO A 45 -3.16 14.71 -0.76
CA PRO A 45 -4.24 14.86 -1.74
C PRO A 45 -4.29 16.26 -2.36
N ALA A 46 -4.40 16.32 -3.69
CA ALA A 46 -4.62 17.56 -4.44
C ALA A 46 -6.11 17.94 -4.53
N TRP A 47 -6.93 17.58 -3.53
CA TRP A 47 -8.37 17.85 -3.57
C TRP A 47 -8.67 19.35 -3.51
N PRO A 48 -9.67 19.84 -4.27
CA PRO A 48 -10.14 21.22 -4.23
C PRO A 48 -11.02 21.47 -2.97
N LEU A 49 -10.53 21.07 -1.80
CA LEU A 49 -11.20 21.24 -0.51
C LEU A 49 -10.48 22.31 0.33
N PRO A 50 -11.19 23.05 1.21
CA PRO A 50 -10.57 23.97 2.15
C PRO A 50 -9.50 23.25 2.99
N GLY A 51 -8.36 23.92 3.25
CA GLY A 51 -7.20 23.35 3.95
C GLY A 51 -7.50 22.49 5.20
N PRO A 52 -8.42 22.90 6.10
CA PRO A 52 -8.79 22.10 7.27
C PRO A 52 -9.50 20.78 6.91
N ALA A 53 -10.37 20.80 5.90
CA ALA A 53 -11.08 19.60 5.43
C ALA A 53 -10.14 18.65 4.69
N ARG A 54 -9.20 19.17 3.89
CA ARG A 54 -8.15 18.38 3.24
C ARG A 54 -7.29 17.63 4.25
N ARG A 55 -6.91 18.27 5.36
CA ARG A 55 -6.13 17.64 6.43
C ARG A 55 -6.90 16.54 7.15
N ILE A 56 -8.19 16.74 7.47
CA ILE A 56 -9.01 15.70 8.13
C ILE A 56 -9.18 14.47 7.23
N VAL A 57 -9.44 14.66 5.94
CA VAL A 57 -9.60 13.53 5.02
C VAL A 57 -8.25 12.86 4.76
N ALA A 58 -7.15 13.61 4.64
CA ALA A 58 -5.80 13.06 4.61
C ALA A 58 -5.50 12.26 5.88
N ASP A 59 -5.76 12.78 7.07
CA ASP A 59 -5.54 12.09 8.35
C ASP A 59 -6.45 10.86 8.55
N ARG A 60 -7.59 10.78 7.85
CA ARG A 60 -8.50 9.62 7.89
C ARG A 60 -8.24 8.58 6.81
N ILE A 61 -7.72 8.98 5.66
CA ILE A 61 -7.34 8.10 4.53
C ILE A 61 -5.88 7.63 4.65
N ILE A 62 -4.98 8.49 5.09
CA ILE A 62 -3.56 8.21 5.38
C ILE A 62 -3.38 7.73 6.82
N GLY A 63 -4.30 8.08 7.72
CA GLY A 63 -4.28 7.58 9.09
C GLY A 63 -4.40 6.06 9.18
N PRO A 64 -3.99 5.46 10.31
CA PRO A 64 -3.78 4.03 10.51
C PRO A 64 -5.02 3.14 10.32
N VAL A 65 -6.17 3.67 9.92
CA VAL A 65 -7.40 2.91 9.75
C VAL A 65 -7.59 2.45 8.31
N PHE A 66 -7.31 3.27 7.29
CA PHE A 66 -7.63 2.88 5.91
C PHE A 66 -6.47 2.11 5.25
N ILE A 67 -5.25 2.67 5.26
CA ILE A 67 -4.07 1.99 4.69
C ILE A 67 -3.76 0.70 5.45
N HIS A 68 -3.74 0.71 6.78
CA HIS A 68 -3.44 -0.51 7.53
C HIS A 68 -4.54 -1.56 7.37
N HIS A 69 -5.83 -1.19 7.40
CA HIS A 69 -6.90 -2.18 7.28
C HIS A 69 -6.97 -2.78 5.87
N VAL A 70 -6.85 -1.96 4.83
CA VAL A 70 -6.83 -2.44 3.43
C VAL A 70 -5.57 -3.25 3.17
N ALA A 71 -4.38 -2.74 3.53
CA ALA A 71 -3.12 -3.45 3.37
C ALA A 71 -3.09 -4.77 4.13
N SER A 72 -3.53 -4.81 5.39
CA SER A 72 -3.57 -6.03 6.19
C SER A 72 -4.55 -7.06 5.61
N ARG A 73 -5.69 -6.63 5.07
CA ARG A 73 -6.63 -7.54 4.38
C ARG A 73 -6.07 -8.05 3.06
N THR A 74 -5.39 -7.21 2.29
CA THR A 74 -4.73 -7.64 1.05
C THR A 74 -3.60 -8.61 1.35
N LEU A 75 -2.75 -8.33 2.35
CA LEU A 75 -1.69 -9.24 2.78
C LEU A 75 -2.26 -10.56 3.30
N ALA A 76 -3.32 -10.53 4.12
CA ALA A 76 -4.00 -11.73 4.58
C ALA A 76 -4.61 -12.53 3.43
N GLY A 77 -5.20 -11.86 2.44
CA GLY A 77 -5.76 -12.48 1.24
C GLY A 77 -4.68 -13.17 0.40
N ILE A 78 -3.56 -12.48 0.14
CA ILE A 78 -2.41 -13.07 -0.57
C ILE A 78 -1.87 -14.27 0.18
N ARG A 79 -1.67 -14.15 1.50
CA ARG A 79 -1.22 -15.26 2.34
C ARG A 79 -2.14 -16.46 2.23
N ALA A 80 -3.45 -16.25 2.39
CA ALA A 80 -4.44 -17.32 2.29
C ALA A 80 -4.49 -17.97 0.90
N HIS A 81 -4.32 -17.18 -0.17
CA HIS A 81 -4.28 -17.68 -1.54
C HIS A 81 -3.04 -18.54 -1.79
N VAL A 82 -1.85 -18.02 -1.49
CA VAL A 82 -0.57 -18.72 -1.72
C VAL A 82 -0.44 -19.97 -0.85
N GLU A 83 -0.81 -19.90 0.44
CA GLU A 83 -0.78 -21.06 1.34
C GLU A 83 -1.91 -22.05 1.04
N GLY A 84 -3.03 -21.59 0.47
CA GLY A 84 -4.19 -22.42 0.13
C GLY A 84 -4.02 -23.22 -1.16
N GLU A 85 -3.26 -22.70 -2.13
CA GLU A 85 -2.91 -23.40 -3.38
C GLU A 85 -1.76 -24.41 -3.22
N GLY A 86 -1.14 -24.49 -2.03
CA GLY A 86 -0.09 -25.46 -1.69
C GLY A 86 -0.59 -26.82 -1.15
N ARG A 87 -1.88 -27.13 -1.28
CA ARG A 87 -2.50 -28.43 -0.93
C ARG A 87 -2.84 -29.23 -2.17
#